data_AF-A0A0K6IML5-F1
#
_entry.id   AF-A0A0K6IML5-F1
#
_cell.length_a   1.000
_cell.length_b   1.000
_cell.length_c   1.000
_cell.angle_alpha   90.00
_cell.angle_beta   90.00
_cell.angle_gamma   90.00
#
_symmetry.space_group_name_H-M   'P 1'
#
loop_
_entity.id
_entity.type
_entity.pdbx_description
1 polymer ?
#
loop_
_entity_poly.entity_id
_entity_poly.type
_entity_poly.pdbx_seq_one_letter_code
_entity_poly.pdbx_strand_id
1 'polypeptide(L)'
;MPRAFLFKTAFTVSVVTFLTACSSVQKQGVFSQAELAEQNIHPQFSRALEREEWLANEYRKYLSTKGNKAFAVYWDAVGFPLASGYGDDKLTMTIARKEALRLCQAYSRSQQERCVVESEEATHREPLDPASFPEEVIAYRDVAHWQQYLSTPGHKAIVGNPSGIKSGSKGESQADAEQKALAQCQEKASDISLGCYIIASE
;
A
#
# COMPACT_ATOMS: atom_id res chain seq x y z
N MET A 1 -63.48 -67.90 -2.50
CA MET A 1 -62.18 -67.76 -1.78
C MET A 1 -61.13 -68.48 -2.62
N PRO A 2 -59.90 -67.97 -2.91
CA PRO A 2 -59.20 -66.76 -2.46
C PRO A 2 -58.64 -65.83 -3.59
N ARG A 3 -58.17 -64.66 -3.12
CA ARG A 3 -57.23 -63.59 -3.57
C ARG A 3 -56.36 -63.83 -4.83
N ALA A 4 -56.28 -62.87 -5.78
CA ALA A 4 -55.34 -61.72 -5.88
C ALA A 4 -53.86 -62.17 -6.04
N PHE A 5 -53.05 -61.73 -7.01
CA PHE A 5 -52.62 -60.35 -7.27
C PHE A 5 -51.92 -60.27 -8.66
N LEU A 6 -52.22 -59.22 -9.42
CA LEU A 6 -51.40 -58.74 -10.54
C LEU A 6 -50.24 -57.91 -9.96
N PHE A 7 -49.00 -58.36 -10.12
CA PHE A 7 -47.83 -57.49 -9.91
C PHE A 7 -47.36 -56.96 -11.27
N LYS A 8 -47.71 -55.70 -11.55
CA LYS A 8 -47.03 -54.87 -12.54
C LYS A 8 -45.77 -54.32 -11.88
N THR A 9 -44.60 -54.75 -12.34
CA THR A 9 -43.32 -54.14 -12.00
C THR A 9 -43.15 -52.85 -12.82
N ALA A 10 -43.31 -51.70 -12.16
CA ALA A 10 -42.90 -50.42 -12.70
C ALA A 10 -41.39 -50.23 -12.44
N PHE A 11 -40.61 -50.13 -13.50
CA PHE A 11 -39.20 -49.72 -13.43
C PHE A 11 -39.15 -48.20 -13.24
N THR A 12 -38.91 -47.76 -12.01
CA THR A 12 -38.65 -46.34 -11.71
C THR A 12 -37.22 -46.02 -12.10
N VAL A 13 -37.04 -45.36 -13.24
CA VAL A 13 -35.73 -44.81 -13.66
C VAL A 13 -35.48 -43.55 -12.84
N SER A 14 -34.66 -43.66 -11.80
CA SER A 14 -34.16 -42.51 -11.05
C SER A 14 -33.18 -41.73 -11.91
N VAL A 15 -33.65 -40.62 -12.47
CA VAL A 15 -32.79 -39.61 -13.10
C VAL A 15 -31.97 -38.96 -12.00
N VAL A 16 -30.69 -39.33 -11.90
CA VAL A 16 -29.72 -38.65 -11.04
C VAL A 16 -29.39 -37.32 -11.70
N THR A 17 -30.05 -36.25 -11.24
CA THR A 17 -29.65 -34.88 -11.52
C THR A 17 -28.30 -34.62 -10.86
N PHE A 18 -27.23 -34.64 -11.67
CA PHE A 18 -25.94 -34.09 -11.28
C PHE A 18 -26.12 -32.57 -11.10
N LEU A 19 -26.35 -32.13 -9.87
CA LEU A 19 -26.15 -30.73 -9.49
C LEU A 19 -24.65 -30.48 -9.61
N THR A 20 -24.22 -29.87 -10.72
CA THR A 20 -22.90 -29.25 -10.81
C THR A 20 -22.90 -28.07 -9.84
N ALA A 21 -22.53 -28.35 -8.59
CA ALA A 21 -22.10 -27.33 -7.67
C ALA A 21 -20.83 -26.73 -8.26
N CYS A 22 -20.97 -25.60 -8.97
CA CYS A 22 -19.85 -24.70 -9.20
C CYS A 22 -19.45 -24.18 -7.82
N SER A 23 -18.56 -24.90 -7.15
CA SER A 23 -17.84 -24.39 -6.00
C SER A 23 -17.06 -23.18 -6.50
N SER A 24 -17.63 -21.99 -6.34
CA SER A 24 -16.89 -20.75 -6.49
C SER A 24 -15.79 -20.83 -5.43
N VAL A 25 -14.59 -21.23 -5.88
CA VAL A 25 -13.36 -21.11 -5.10
C VAL A 25 -13.23 -19.61 -4.83
N GLN A 26 -13.74 -19.19 -3.68
CA GLN A 26 -13.57 -17.84 -3.20
C GLN A 26 -12.06 -17.68 -3.02
N LYS A 27 -11.42 -16.94 -3.93
CA LYS A 27 -10.00 -16.60 -3.80
C LYS A 27 -9.82 -16.01 -2.41
N GLN A 28 -9.04 -16.65 -1.57
CA GLN A 28 -8.68 -16.09 -0.28
C GLN A 28 -7.82 -14.83 -0.54
N GLY A 29 -7.99 -13.77 0.24
CA GLY A 29 -7.14 -12.57 0.14
C GLY A 29 -7.60 -11.47 -0.84
N VAL A 30 -8.68 -11.63 -1.60
CA VAL A 30 -9.31 -10.50 -2.35
C VAL A 30 -10.38 -9.81 -1.50
N PHE A 31 -10.84 -8.63 -1.90
CA PHE A 31 -11.99 -7.98 -1.25
C PHE A 31 -13.31 -8.62 -1.69
N SER A 32 -14.26 -8.71 -0.76
CA SER A 32 -15.67 -8.98 -1.05
C SER A 32 -16.42 -7.71 -1.45
N GLN A 33 -17.55 -7.88 -2.13
CA GLN A 33 -18.42 -6.74 -2.49
C GLN A 33 -18.92 -5.98 -1.26
N ALA A 34 -19.15 -6.69 -0.14
CA ALA A 34 -19.58 -6.06 1.11
C ALA A 34 -18.49 -5.14 1.67
N GLU A 35 -17.22 -5.57 1.68
CA GLU A 35 -16.11 -4.73 2.13
C GLU A 35 -15.91 -3.49 1.25
N LEU A 36 -16.15 -3.60 -0.06
CA LEU A 36 -15.97 -2.48 -1.00
C LEU A 36 -17.16 -1.53 -1.03
N ALA A 37 -18.36 -1.97 -0.64
CA ALA A 37 -19.55 -1.12 -0.60
C ALA A 37 -19.39 0.06 0.37
N GLU A 38 -18.54 -0.10 1.38
CA GLU A 38 -18.21 0.95 2.35
C GLU A 38 -17.13 1.93 1.84
N GLN A 39 -16.51 1.64 0.69
CA GLN A 39 -15.41 2.41 0.12
C GLN A 39 -15.90 3.28 -1.05
N ASN A 40 -15.60 4.58 -1.01
CA ASN A 40 -15.86 5.47 -2.14
C ASN A 40 -14.72 5.41 -3.16
N ILE A 41 -14.71 4.36 -3.98
CA ILE A 41 -13.66 4.10 -4.98
C ILE A 41 -14.24 3.88 -6.39
N HIS A 42 -13.40 4.07 -7.40
CA HIS A 42 -13.82 3.86 -8.78
C HIS A 42 -14.23 2.40 -9.07
N PRO A 43 -15.25 2.16 -9.92
CA PRO A 43 -15.70 0.79 -10.25
C PRO A 43 -14.61 -0.09 -10.88
N GLN A 44 -13.69 0.49 -11.64
CA GLN A 44 -12.56 -0.27 -12.20
C GLN A 44 -11.63 -0.78 -11.09
N PHE A 45 -11.30 0.07 -10.13
CA PHE A 45 -10.46 -0.30 -9.00
C PHE A 45 -11.14 -1.31 -8.08
N SER A 46 -12.43 -1.12 -7.77
CA SER A 46 -13.24 -2.09 -7.02
C SER A 46 -13.19 -3.48 -7.65
N ARG A 47 -13.42 -3.59 -8.97
CA ARG A 47 -13.35 -4.88 -9.68
C ARG A 47 -11.95 -5.51 -9.66
N ALA A 48 -10.90 -4.69 -9.66
CA ALA A 48 -9.54 -5.19 -9.57
C ALA A 48 -9.24 -5.74 -8.17
N LEU A 49 -9.72 -5.09 -7.10
CA LEU A 49 -9.59 -5.55 -5.71
C LEU A 49 -10.31 -6.87 -5.44
N GLU A 50 -11.36 -7.19 -6.20
CA GLU A 50 -12.06 -8.49 -6.16
C GLU A 50 -11.30 -9.61 -6.88
N ARG A 51 -10.31 -9.30 -7.72
CA ARG A 51 -9.65 -10.27 -8.62
C ARG A 51 -8.18 -10.49 -8.32
N GLU A 52 -7.50 -9.43 -7.91
CA GLU A 52 -6.05 -9.33 -7.77
C GLU A 52 -5.67 -9.28 -6.29
N GLU A 53 -5.25 -10.44 -5.74
CA GLU A 53 -4.91 -10.59 -4.33
C GLU A 53 -3.77 -9.66 -3.89
N TRP A 54 -2.75 -9.48 -4.74
CA TRP A 54 -1.61 -8.60 -4.42
C TRP A 54 -2.07 -7.14 -4.23
N LEU A 55 -2.97 -6.66 -5.10
CA LEU A 55 -3.49 -5.30 -5.05
C LEU A 55 -4.42 -5.13 -3.85
N ALA A 56 -5.24 -6.14 -3.56
CA ALA A 56 -6.07 -6.18 -2.38
C ALA A 56 -5.24 -6.10 -1.08
N ASN A 57 -4.15 -6.87 -0.99
CA ASN A 57 -3.27 -6.84 0.18
C ASN A 57 -2.57 -5.48 0.35
N GLU A 58 -2.08 -4.88 -0.73
CA GLU A 58 -1.51 -3.53 -0.70
C GLU A 58 -2.55 -2.47 -0.30
N TYR A 59 -3.76 -2.55 -0.83
CA TYR A 59 -4.83 -1.61 -0.47
C TYR A 59 -5.26 -1.75 1.00
N ARG A 60 -5.29 -2.98 1.56
CA ARG A 60 -5.52 -3.18 3.00
C ARG A 60 -4.43 -2.55 3.86
N LYS A 61 -3.17 -2.65 3.46
CA LYS A 61 -2.07 -1.95 4.16
C LYS A 61 -2.33 -0.44 4.17
N TYR A 62 -2.65 0.13 3.01
CA TYR A 62 -3.04 1.54 2.89
C TYR A 62 -4.21 1.91 3.82
N LEU A 63 -5.29 1.12 3.83
CA LEU A 63 -6.45 1.37 4.69
C LEU A 63 -6.07 1.36 6.18
N SER A 64 -5.12 0.50 6.58
CA SER A 64 -4.62 0.43 7.97
C SER A 64 -3.75 1.61 8.39
N THR A 65 -3.26 2.41 7.44
CA THR A 65 -2.46 3.61 7.74
C THR A 65 -3.33 4.79 8.15
N LYS A 66 -2.69 5.78 8.78
CA LYS A 66 -3.33 7.00 9.30
C LYS A 66 -2.72 8.24 8.66
N GLY A 67 -3.35 9.38 8.93
CA GLY A 67 -2.86 10.68 8.48
C GLY A 67 -3.28 10.98 7.04
N ASN A 68 -2.71 12.04 6.44
CA ASN A 68 -2.96 12.32 5.03
C ASN A 68 -2.38 11.18 4.20
N LYS A 69 -3.24 10.46 3.49
CA LYS A 69 -2.85 9.28 2.73
C LYS A 69 -3.51 9.25 1.36
N ALA A 70 -2.79 8.76 0.36
CA ALA A 70 -3.30 8.55 -0.99
C ALA A 70 -2.76 7.23 -1.54
N PHE A 71 -3.56 6.54 -2.35
CA PHE A 71 -3.23 5.29 -3.01
C PHE A 71 -3.33 5.47 -4.52
N ALA A 72 -2.28 5.07 -5.24
CA ALA A 72 -2.21 5.16 -6.68
C ALA A 72 -1.99 3.78 -7.31
N VAL A 73 -2.55 3.59 -8.50
CA VAL A 73 -2.44 2.36 -9.30
C VAL A 73 -2.01 2.71 -10.71
N TYR A 74 -1.07 1.93 -11.25
CA TYR A 74 -0.72 1.95 -12.66
C TYR A 74 -1.59 0.96 -13.40
N TRP A 75 -2.31 1.45 -14.40
CA TRP A 75 -3.11 0.63 -15.31
C TRP A 75 -2.41 0.49 -16.66
N ASP A 76 -2.30 -0.73 -17.15
CA ASP A 76 -1.82 -0.96 -18.52
C ASP A 76 -2.86 -0.55 -19.58
N ALA A 77 -2.55 -0.78 -20.86
CA ALA A 77 -3.43 -0.35 -21.96
C ALA A 77 -4.77 -1.11 -21.99
N VAL A 78 -4.85 -2.28 -21.36
CA VAL A 78 -6.04 -3.14 -21.33
C VAL A 78 -6.78 -3.06 -19.99
N GLY A 79 -6.34 -2.18 -19.08
CA GLY A 79 -6.98 -1.94 -17.79
C GLY A 79 -6.59 -2.93 -16.70
N PHE A 80 -5.46 -3.64 -16.86
CA PHE A 80 -4.90 -4.51 -15.82
C PHE A 80 -3.95 -3.72 -14.90
N PRO A 81 -4.04 -3.87 -13.57
CA PRO A 81 -3.15 -3.18 -12.65
C PRO A 81 -1.77 -3.86 -12.68
N LEU A 82 -0.69 -3.09 -12.85
CA LEU A 82 0.68 -3.64 -12.84
C LEU A 82 1.55 -3.14 -11.71
N ALA A 83 1.19 -2.02 -11.09
CA ALA A 83 1.90 -1.46 -9.96
C ALA A 83 0.96 -0.65 -9.09
N SER A 84 1.33 -0.48 -7.83
CA SER A 84 0.69 0.44 -6.91
C SER A 84 1.74 1.22 -6.13
N GLY A 85 1.31 2.29 -5.49
CA GLY A 85 2.11 3.04 -4.53
C GLY A 85 1.20 3.85 -3.63
N TYR A 86 1.59 4.02 -2.37
CA TYR A 86 0.82 4.87 -1.46
C TYR A 86 1.72 5.75 -0.60
N GLY A 87 1.30 6.99 -0.44
CA GLY A 87 1.85 7.90 0.55
C GLY A 87 0.94 7.87 1.77
N ASP A 88 1.52 7.73 2.97
CA ASP A 88 0.79 7.71 4.24
C ASP A 88 1.38 8.71 5.24
N ASP A 89 0.58 9.10 6.22
CA ASP A 89 0.97 9.97 7.34
C ASP A 89 1.66 11.28 6.91
N LYS A 90 1.37 11.75 5.69
CA LYS A 90 2.05 12.92 5.12
C LYS A 90 1.61 14.21 5.77
N LEU A 91 2.48 15.23 5.76
CA LEU A 91 2.16 16.53 6.33
C LEU A 91 0.95 17.18 5.65
N THR A 92 0.79 16.95 4.34
CA THR A 92 -0.35 17.46 3.56
C THR A 92 -0.88 16.41 2.58
N MET A 93 -2.13 16.59 2.14
CA MET A 93 -2.72 15.77 1.06
C MET A 93 -1.96 15.89 -0.26
N THR A 94 -1.41 17.07 -0.57
CA THR A 94 -0.59 17.27 -1.77
C THR A 94 0.65 16.39 -1.75
N ILE A 95 1.31 16.29 -0.60
CA ILE A 95 2.49 15.41 -0.43
C ILE A 95 2.06 13.93 -0.49
N ALA A 96 0.93 13.55 0.11
CA ALA A 96 0.39 12.19 0.03
C ALA A 96 0.17 11.74 -1.43
N ARG A 97 -0.51 12.57 -2.23
CA ARG A 97 -0.75 12.30 -3.66
C ARG A 97 0.56 12.18 -4.44
N LYS A 98 1.48 13.14 -4.27
CA LYS A 98 2.77 13.14 -4.95
C LYS A 98 3.56 11.87 -4.64
N GLU A 99 3.61 11.46 -3.37
CA GLU A 99 4.33 10.26 -2.98
C GLU A 99 3.68 8.98 -3.50
N ALA A 100 2.35 8.87 -3.44
CA ALA A 100 1.62 7.73 -3.99
C ALA A 100 1.92 7.53 -5.48
N LEU A 101 1.83 8.62 -6.26
CA LEU A 101 2.13 8.62 -7.70
C LEU A 101 3.59 8.29 -7.98
N ARG A 102 4.53 8.89 -7.23
CA ARG A 102 5.96 8.65 -7.41
C ARG A 102 6.34 7.20 -7.15
N LEU A 103 5.81 6.60 -6.07
CA LEU A 103 6.02 5.18 -5.76
C LEU A 103 5.39 4.27 -6.81
N CYS A 104 4.15 4.56 -7.23
CA CYS A 104 3.48 3.84 -8.30
C CYS A 104 4.30 3.85 -9.59
N GLN A 105 4.80 5.02 -10.00
CA GLN A 105 5.61 5.18 -11.21
C GLN A 105 6.90 4.37 -11.09
N ALA A 106 7.56 4.44 -9.94
CA ALA A 106 8.81 3.75 -9.70
C ALA A 106 8.65 2.20 -9.70
N TYR A 107 7.53 1.66 -9.19
CA TYR A 107 7.21 0.23 -9.30
C TYR A 107 6.78 -0.17 -10.72
N SER A 108 6.10 0.71 -11.46
CA SER A 108 5.63 0.39 -12.81
C SER A 108 6.75 0.18 -13.83
N ARG A 109 7.95 0.72 -13.56
CA ARG A 109 9.09 0.79 -14.49
C ARG A 109 8.71 1.41 -15.85
N SER A 110 7.60 2.14 -15.91
CA SER A 110 7.06 2.77 -17.09
C SER A 110 7.29 4.27 -17.01
N GLN A 111 7.73 4.87 -18.12
CA GLN A 111 7.79 6.33 -18.26
C GLN A 111 6.44 6.93 -18.66
N GLN A 112 5.40 6.11 -18.87
CA GLN A 112 4.07 6.60 -19.21
C GLN A 112 3.33 7.03 -17.93
N GLU A 113 2.74 8.22 -17.97
CA GLU A 113 1.89 8.76 -16.91
C GLU A 113 0.53 8.03 -16.85
N ARG A 114 0.53 6.78 -16.36
CA ARG A 114 -0.71 6.00 -16.14
C ARG A 114 -0.94 5.61 -14.68
N CYS A 115 -0.14 6.16 -13.77
CA CYS A 115 -0.46 6.11 -12.35
C CYS A 115 -1.60 7.09 -12.05
N VAL A 116 -2.70 6.58 -11.51
CA VAL A 116 -3.89 7.34 -11.13
C VAL A 116 -4.13 7.16 -9.65
N VAL A 117 -4.55 8.23 -8.96
CA VAL A 117 -4.97 8.17 -7.56
C VAL A 117 -6.36 7.55 -7.50
N GLU A 118 -6.49 6.41 -6.84
CA GLU A 118 -7.73 5.63 -6.74
C GLU A 118 -8.46 5.83 -5.42
N SER A 119 -7.73 6.25 -4.38
CA SER A 119 -8.28 6.48 -3.04
C SER A 119 -7.41 7.48 -2.29
N GLU A 120 -8.04 8.31 -1.47
CA GLU A 120 -7.37 9.29 -0.64
C GLU A 120 -8.19 9.66 0.60
N GLU A 121 -7.51 9.99 1.68
CA GLU A 121 -8.12 10.34 2.95
C GLU A 121 -7.29 11.43 3.62
N ALA A 122 -7.94 12.53 3.97
CA ALA A 122 -7.33 13.63 4.69
C ALA A 122 -7.37 13.39 6.19
N THR A 123 -6.34 13.83 6.90
CA THR A 123 -6.32 13.78 8.37
C THR A 123 -7.04 14.97 9.00
N HIS A 124 -7.53 14.77 10.22
CA HIS A 124 -8.01 15.85 11.10
C HIS A 124 -6.92 16.41 12.03
N ARG A 125 -5.68 15.93 11.94
CA ARG A 125 -4.58 16.48 12.72
C ARG A 125 -4.32 17.93 12.34
N GLU A 126 -3.82 18.69 13.31
CA GLU A 126 -3.40 20.07 13.11
C GLU A 126 -2.32 20.14 12.01
N PRO A 127 -2.50 20.97 10.96
CA PRO A 127 -1.54 21.09 9.89
C PRO A 127 -0.19 21.61 10.42
N LEU A 128 0.89 20.95 10.04
CA LEU A 128 2.24 21.49 10.17
C LEU A 128 2.65 22.16 8.87
N ASP A 129 3.35 23.29 8.96
CA ASP A 129 3.91 23.98 7.80
C ASP A 129 5.14 23.24 7.27
N PRO A 130 5.09 22.62 6.07
CA PRO A 130 6.23 21.91 5.51
C PRO A 130 7.44 22.82 5.27
N ALA A 131 7.26 24.14 5.11
CA ALA A 131 8.35 25.09 4.90
C ALA A 131 9.24 25.28 6.14
N SER A 132 8.80 24.80 7.30
CA SER A 132 9.57 24.84 8.56
C SER A 132 10.60 23.72 8.68
N PHE A 133 10.69 22.82 7.69
CA PHE A 133 11.53 21.63 7.74
C PHE A 133 12.35 21.44 6.45
N PRO A 134 13.43 20.63 6.48
CA PRO A 134 14.06 20.13 5.27
C PRO A 134 13.07 19.41 4.34
N GLU A 135 13.37 19.36 3.05
CA GLU A 135 12.45 18.83 2.03
C GLU A 135 12.13 17.33 2.21
N GLU A 136 12.98 16.57 2.92
CA GLU A 136 12.77 15.17 3.27
C GLU A 136 11.83 14.99 4.45
N VAL A 137 11.46 16.04 5.18
CA VAL A 137 10.46 15.95 6.24
C VAL A 137 9.08 16.06 5.61
N ILE A 138 8.60 14.93 5.08
CA ILE A 138 7.35 14.88 4.30
C ILE A 138 6.19 14.24 5.06
N ALA A 139 6.45 13.59 6.19
CA ALA A 139 5.47 12.93 7.05
C ALA A 139 5.56 13.38 8.51
N TYR A 140 4.48 13.19 9.28
CA TYR A 140 4.48 13.49 10.73
C TYR A 140 5.52 12.66 11.48
N ARG A 141 5.70 11.39 11.10
CA ARG A 141 6.82 10.56 11.61
C ARG A 141 8.20 11.16 11.34
N ASP A 142 8.40 11.83 10.20
CA ASP A 142 9.68 12.43 9.84
C ASP A 142 9.98 13.62 10.76
N VAL A 143 8.96 14.39 11.14
CA VAL A 143 9.09 15.50 12.10
C VAL A 143 9.63 15.01 13.45
N ALA A 144 9.12 13.88 13.95
CA ALA A 144 9.61 13.29 15.20
C ALA A 144 11.09 12.89 15.10
N HIS A 145 11.50 12.27 13.98
CA HIS A 145 12.91 11.93 13.74
C HIS A 145 13.80 13.16 13.60
N TRP A 146 13.33 14.21 12.92
CA TRP A 146 14.04 15.47 12.78
C TRP A 146 14.24 16.16 14.13
N GLN A 147 13.19 16.25 14.94
CA GLN A 147 13.27 16.81 16.30
C GLN A 147 14.22 16.00 17.19
N GLN A 148 14.19 14.67 17.08
CA GLN A 148 15.13 13.82 17.79
C GLN A 148 16.58 14.12 17.38
N TYR A 149 16.86 14.27 16.09
CA TYR A 149 18.18 14.67 15.61
C TYR A 149 18.62 16.02 16.19
N LEU A 150 17.77 17.05 16.14
CA LEU A 150 18.07 18.37 16.68
C LEU A 150 18.42 18.31 18.18
N SER A 151 17.66 17.53 18.96
CA SER A 151 17.86 17.37 20.40
C SER A 151 19.05 16.49 20.79
N THR A 152 19.59 15.69 19.86
CA THR A 152 20.66 14.74 20.15
C THR A 152 22.00 15.49 20.28
N PRO A 153 22.77 15.33 21.38
CA PRO A 153 24.07 15.99 21.50
C PRO A 153 25.21 15.13 20.95
N GLY A 154 26.31 15.78 20.59
CA GLY A 154 27.54 15.14 20.09
C GLY A 154 27.43 14.72 18.63
N HIS A 155 28.36 13.87 18.18
CA HIS A 155 28.43 13.50 16.78
C HIS A 155 27.25 12.67 16.32
N LYS A 156 26.53 13.16 15.31
CA LYS A 156 25.26 12.62 14.84
C LYS A 156 25.06 12.90 13.36
N ALA A 157 24.27 12.05 12.72
CA ALA A 157 23.84 12.25 11.36
C ALA A 157 22.39 11.81 11.20
N ILE A 158 21.68 12.46 10.28
CA ILE A 158 20.36 12.06 9.85
C ILE A 158 20.32 11.96 8.33
N VAL A 159 19.69 10.89 7.85
CA VAL A 159 19.67 10.53 6.44
C VAL A 159 18.26 10.23 5.98
N GLY A 160 18.03 10.49 4.71
CA GLY A 160 16.77 10.20 4.07
C GLY A 160 16.92 10.08 2.57
N ASN A 161 15.78 10.14 1.92
CA ASN A 161 15.65 10.17 0.47
C ASN A 161 14.31 10.88 0.12
N PRO A 162 13.90 10.96 -1.15
CA PRO A 162 12.64 11.59 -1.53
C PRO A 162 11.37 10.98 -0.91
N SER A 163 11.45 9.79 -0.29
CA SER A 163 10.35 9.16 0.49
C SER A 163 10.36 9.53 1.98
N GLY A 164 11.29 10.38 2.41
CA GLY A 164 11.39 10.89 3.76
C GLY A 164 12.61 10.41 4.53
N ILE A 165 12.64 10.70 5.84
CA ILE A 165 13.72 10.30 6.75
C ILE A 165 13.72 8.78 6.94
N LYS A 166 14.92 8.16 6.94
CA LYS A 166 15.09 6.69 7.05
C LYS A 166 15.85 6.26 8.29
N SER A 167 16.84 7.03 8.70
CA SER A 167 17.63 6.74 9.90
C SER A 167 18.31 7.99 10.44
N GLY A 168 18.61 7.94 11.73
CA GLY A 168 19.53 8.84 12.39
C GLY A 168 20.45 8.02 13.27
N SER A 169 21.70 8.45 13.42
CA SER A 169 22.71 7.73 14.20
C SER A 169 23.53 8.69 15.05
N LYS A 170 24.26 8.12 16.00
CA LYS A 170 25.35 8.77 16.72
C LYS A 170 26.66 8.04 16.44
N GLY A 171 27.77 8.76 16.56
CA GLY A 171 29.10 8.22 16.37
C GLY A 171 30.13 8.75 17.36
N GLU A 172 31.33 8.20 17.27
CA GLU A 172 32.53 8.72 17.95
C GLU A 172 33.09 9.95 17.23
N SER A 173 32.72 10.15 15.97
CA SER A 173 33.02 11.31 15.14
C SER A 173 31.85 11.57 14.17
N GLN A 174 31.81 12.76 13.57
CA GLN A 174 30.80 13.09 12.54
C GLN A 174 30.81 12.05 11.40
N ALA A 175 32.00 11.68 10.91
CA ALA A 175 32.15 10.70 9.84
C ALA A 175 31.64 9.30 10.22
N ASP A 176 31.88 8.88 11.46
CA ASP A 176 31.36 7.61 11.99
C ASP A 176 29.82 7.64 12.10
N ALA A 177 29.25 8.77 12.52
CA ALA A 177 27.79 8.93 12.53
C ALA A 177 27.21 8.86 11.11
N GLU A 178 27.76 9.61 10.16
CA GLU A 178 27.33 9.59 8.75
C GLU A 178 27.37 8.18 8.17
N GLN A 179 28.48 7.45 8.34
CA GLN A 179 28.62 6.08 7.86
C GLN A 179 27.56 5.15 8.45
N LYS A 180 27.33 5.21 9.78
CA LYS A 180 26.31 4.40 10.46
C LYS A 180 24.90 4.74 9.97
N ALA A 181 24.59 6.03 9.82
CA ALA A 181 23.28 6.45 9.38
C ALA A 181 22.99 5.95 7.95
N LEU A 182 23.94 6.12 7.03
CA LEU A 182 23.83 5.66 5.64
C LEU A 182 23.68 4.14 5.55
N ALA A 183 24.48 3.38 6.30
CA ALA A 183 24.37 1.91 6.32
C ALA A 183 22.96 1.47 6.78
N GLN A 184 22.45 2.05 7.86
CA GLN A 184 21.09 1.78 8.34
C GLN A 184 20.01 2.18 7.35
N CYS A 185 20.23 3.25 6.57
CA CYS A 185 19.29 3.67 5.54
C CYS A 185 19.25 2.66 4.39
N GLN A 186 20.41 2.16 3.98
CA GLN A 186 20.55 1.16 2.92
C GLN A 186 19.91 -0.18 3.31
N GLU A 187 20.06 -0.61 4.57
CA GLU A 187 19.38 -1.80 5.09
C GLU A 187 17.86 -1.69 5.08
N LYS A 188 17.33 -0.46 5.21
CA LYS A 188 15.89 -0.17 5.24
C LYS A 188 15.33 0.28 3.88
N ALA A 189 16.19 0.51 2.89
CA ALA A 189 15.76 0.98 1.58
C ALA A 189 14.99 -0.15 0.87
N SER A 190 13.78 0.16 0.40
CA SER A 190 13.00 -0.77 -0.42
C SER A 190 13.71 -1.07 -1.74
N ASP A 191 13.34 -2.18 -2.41
CA ASP A 191 13.85 -2.59 -3.72
C ASP A 191 13.78 -1.50 -4.81
N ILE A 192 12.90 -0.51 -4.67
CA ILE A 192 12.98 0.75 -5.42
C ILE A 192 14.01 1.68 -4.77
N SER A 193 15.29 1.30 -4.78
CA SER A 193 16.34 2.06 -4.09
C SER A 193 16.39 3.52 -4.56
N LEU A 194 15.78 4.40 -3.77
CA LEU A 194 16.01 5.84 -3.83
C LEU A 194 17.26 6.07 -3.01
N GLY A 195 18.35 6.47 -3.67
CA GLY A 195 19.65 6.65 -3.04
C GLY A 195 19.53 7.44 -1.73
N CYS A 196 20.05 6.86 -0.65
CA CYS A 196 20.13 7.52 0.64
C CYS A 196 21.23 8.59 0.62
N TYR A 197 20.99 9.73 1.27
CA TYR A 197 21.98 10.78 1.45
C TYR A 197 21.87 11.44 2.83
N ILE A 198 22.95 12.12 3.23
CA ILE A 198 22.99 12.92 4.46
C ILE A 198 22.12 14.15 4.28
N ILE A 199 21.12 14.31 5.15
CA ILE A 199 20.31 15.53 5.24
C ILE A 199 21.07 16.55 6.09
N ALA A 200 21.58 16.11 7.25
CA ALA A 200 22.37 16.93 8.16
C ALA A 200 23.28 16.07 9.05
N SER A 201 24.41 16.64 9.50
CA SER A 201 25.37 15.99 10.40
C SER A 201 26.16 17.02 11.23
N GLU A 202 26.59 16.59 12.42
CA GLU A 202 27.39 17.32 13.43
C GLU A 202 28.39 16.37 14.10
#